data_AF-A0A2T6NIL2-F1
#
_entry.id   AF-A0A2T6NIL2-F1
#
_cell.length_a   1.000
_cell.length_b   1.000
_cell.length_c   1.000
_cell.angle_alpha   90.00
_cell.angle_beta   90.00
_cell.angle_gamma   90.00
#
_symmetry.space_group_name_H-M   'P 1'
#
loop_
_entity.id
_entity.type
_entity.pdbx_description
1 polymer ?
#
loop_
_entity_poly.entity_id
_entity_poly.type
_entity_poly.pdbx_seq_one_letter_code
_entity_poly.pdbx_strand_id
1 'polypeptide(L)'
;MQIKGMLSRLFKGQRGAAMTELLVSLPALLLMGLGGLQSALLFDAKTTINYATFEAARKGAVNHAQSDAMRRELGLRLAPLFGGDGSAEKALSAITRASLDVQDSRFTEIEIINPTIEAFDEFGREIVDPRTGDVHFGIPNSHLRW
;
A
#
# COMPACT_ATOMS: atom_id res chain seq x y z
N MET A 1 -57.02 -29.62 42.70
CA MET A 1 -57.14 -29.02 41.35
C MET A 1 -56.20 -27.81 41.20
N GLN A 2 -54.88 -27.99 41.36
CA GLN A 2 -53.88 -26.88 41.36
C GLN A 2 -52.62 -27.21 40.53
N ILE A 3 -52.36 -28.49 40.24
CA ILE A 3 -51.13 -28.94 39.57
C ILE A 3 -51.17 -28.69 38.04
N LYS A 4 -52.35 -28.76 37.41
CA LYS A 4 -52.53 -28.49 35.96
C LYS A 4 -52.21 -27.05 35.55
N GLY A 5 -52.46 -26.07 36.42
CA GLY A 5 -52.15 -24.66 36.14
C GLY A 5 -50.65 -24.37 36.11
N MET A 6 -49.87 -25.07 36.95
CA MET A 6 -48.42 -24.89 37.07
C MET A 6 -47.66 -25.48 35.88
N LEU A 7 -48.09 -26.65 35.37
CA LEU A 7 -47.53 -27.28 34.17
C LEU A 7 -47.79 -26.46 32.89
N SER A 8 -48.94 -25.78 32.78
CA SER A 8 -49.25 -24.95 31.59
C SER A 8 -48.36 -23.71 31.47
N ARG A 9 -47.84 -23.19 32.59
CA ARG A 9 -46.95 -22.02 32.61
C ARG A 9 -45.49 -22.36 32.25
N LEU A 10 -45.09 -23.61 32.44
CA LEU A 10 -43.74 -24.10 32.07
C LEU A 10 -43.58 -24.25 30.54
N PHE A 11 -44.67 -24.47 29.81
CA PHE A 11 -44.68 -24.58 28.35
C PHE A 11 -45.19 -23.30 27.66
N LYS A 12 -44.85 -22.12 28.18
CA LYS A 12 -45.09 -20.86 27.48
C LYS A 12 -44.17 -20.83 26.25
N GLY A 13 -44.74 -21.13 25.08
CA GLY A 13 -43.99 -21.28 23.83
C GLY A 13 -43.06 -20.09 23.55
N GLN A 14 -41.77 -20.36 23.44
CA GLN A 14 -40.76 -19.36 23.13
C GLN A 14 -40.96 -18.93 21.66
N ARG A 15 -41.40 -17.69 21.42
CA ARG A 15 -41.73 -17.18 20.07
C ARG A 15 -40.52 -16.86 19.18
N GLY A 16 -39.35 -17.43 19.47
CA GLY A 16 -38.13 -17.18 18.68
C GLY A 16 -37.70 -15.71 18.62
N ALA A 17 -38.13 -14.86 19.57
CA ALA A 17 -37.88 -13.42 19.55
C ALA A 17 -36.37 -13.06 19.45
N ALA A 18 -35.51 -13.84 20.12
CA ALA A 18 -34.06 -13.69 20.00
C ALA A 18 -33.54 -13.93 18.58
N MET A 19 -34.15 -14.86 17.83
CA MET A 19 -33.80 -15.14 16.44
C MET A 19 -34.16 -13.95 15.54
N THR A 20 -35.33 -13.34 15.74
CA THR A 20 -35.75 -12.15 14.98
C THR A 20 -34.93 -10.91 15.33
N GLU A 21 -34.59 -10.71 16.61
CA GLU A 21 -33.70 -9.62 17.04
C GLU A 21 -32.29 -9.77 16.47
N LEU A 22 -31.76 -11.00 16.47
CA LEU A 22 -30.47 -11.28 15.84
C LEU A 22 -30.53 -11.06 14.33
N LEU A 23 -31.57 -11.51 13.63
CA LEU A 23 -31.71 -11.32 12.19
C LEU A 23 -31.72 -9.83 11.79
N VAL A 24 -32.31 -8.96 12.61
CA VAL A 24 -32.37 -7.53 12.35
C VAL A 24 -31.06 -6.81 12.72
N SER A 25 -30.43 -7.19 13.85
CA SER A 25 -29.23 -6.52 14.35
C SER A 25 -27.92 -7.04 13.73
N LEU A 26 -27.85 -8.32 13.38
CA LEU A 26 -26.65 -8.98 12.86
C LEU A 26 -26.10 -8.31 11.59
N PRO A 27 -26.91 -7.91 10.59
CA PRO A 27 -26.39 -7.19 9.43
C PRO A 27 -25.68 -5.90 9.81
N ALA A 28 -26.23 -5.11 10.74
CA ALA A 28 -25.60 -3.88 11.21
C ALA A 28 -24.29 -4.16 11.96
N LEU A 29 -24.29 -5.17 12.84
CA LEU A 29 -23.09 -5.59 13.57
C LEU A 29 -21.99 -6.10 12.64
N LEU A 30 -22.34 -6.91 11.63
CA LEU A 30 -21.40 -7.40 10.64
C LEU A 30 -20.82 -6.27 9.79
N LEU A 31 -21.67 -5.33 9.35
CA LEU A 31 -21.19 -4.17 8.58
C LEU A 31 -20.22 -3.31 9.39
N MET A 32 -20.50 -3.06 10.67
CA MET A 32 -19.59 -2.30 11.53
C MET A 32 -18.30 -3.06 11.82
N GLY A 33 -18.40 -4.35 12.18
CA GLY A 33 -17.24 -5.18 12.51
C GLY A 33 -16.33 -5.44 11.31
N LEU A 34 -16.91 -5.97 10.22
CA LEU A 34 -16.16 -6.25 9.00
C LEU A 34 -15.74 -4.96 8.28
N GLY A 35 -16.59 -3.93 8.27
CA GLY A 35 -16.24 -2.63 7.70
C GLY A 35 -15.09 -1.96 8.44
N GLY A 36 -15.07 -2.03 9.78
CA GLY A 36 -13.94 -1.58 10.59
C GLY A 36 -12.67 -2.35 10.30
N LEU A 37 -12.75 -3.69 10.22
CA LEU A 37 -11.61 -4.54 9.85
C LEU A 37 -11.05 -4.20 8.46
N GLN A 38 -11.92 -4.08 7.46
CA GLN A 38 -11.54 -3.68 6.10
C GLN A 38 -10.90 -2.29 6.06
N SER A 39 -11.41 -1.35 6.86
CA SER A 39 -10.82 -0.01 6.97
C SER A 39 -9.43 -0.04 7.57
N ALA A 40 -9.19 -0.89 8.58
CA ALA A 40 -7.87 -1.08 9.16
C ALA A 40 -6.87 -1.66 8.15
N LEU A 41 -7.28 -2.68 7.39
CA LEU A 41 -6.46 -3.27 6.32
C LEU A 41 -6.16 -2.25 5.21
N LEU A 42 -7.14 -1.42 4.84
CA LEU A 42 -6.94 -0.36 3.86
C LEU A 42 -5.95 0.71 4.36
N PHE A 43 -5.99 1.04 5.65
CA PHE A 43 -5.05 1.98 6.25
C PHE A 43 -3.62 1.45 6.27
N ASP A 44 -3.43 0.16 6.51
CA ASP A 44 -2.13 -0.51 6.42
C ASP A 44 -1.57 -0.46 4.99
N ALA A 45 -2.41 -0.77 3.99
CA ALA A 45 -2.05 -0.64 2.59
C ALA A 45 -1.67 0.80 2.22
N LYS A 46 -2.44 1.79 2.68
CA LYS A 46 -2.12 3.22 2.48
C LYS A 46 -0.77 3.61 3.09
N THR A 47 -0.47 3.11 4.28
CA THR A 47 0.81 3.37 4.95
C THR A 47 1.98 2.79 4.17
N THR A 48 1.82 1.58 3.63
CA THR A 48 2.81 0.93 2.76
C THR A 48 3.06 1.75 1.49
N ILE A 49 2.00 2.23 0.83
CA ILE A 49 2.13 3.10 -0.36
C ILE A 49 2.87 4.39 -0.02
N ASN A 50 2.50 5.08 1.06
CA ASN A 50 3.17 6.30 1.47
C ASN A 50 4.67 6.09 1.72
N TYR A 51 5.01 5.01 2.42
CA TYR A 51 6.41 4.65 2.65
C TYR A 51 7.16 4.39 1.34
N ALA A 52 6.55 3.63 0.43
CA ALA A 52 7.11 3.35 -0.88
C ALA A 52 7.35 4.62 -1.71
N THR A 53 6.41 5.57 -1.69
CA THR A 53 6.54 6.87 -2.37
C THR A 53 7.68 7.71 -1.79
N PHE A 54 7.84 7.74 -0.46
CA PHE A 54 8.96 8.47 0.16
C PHE A 54 10.32 7.84 -0.17
N GLU A 55 10.42 6.51 -0.17
CA GLU A 55 11.63 5.82 -0.59
C GLU A 55 11.94 6.05 -2.07
N ALA A 56 10.92 6.05 -2.93
CA ALA A 56 11.08 6.39 -4.34
C ALA A 56 11.58 7.83 -4.53
N ALA A 57 10.98 8.81 -3.83
CA ALA A 57 11.44 10.20 -3.87
C ALA A 57 12.88 10.36 -3.36
N ARG A 58 13.23 9.68 -2.27
CA ARG A 58 14.61 9.63 -1.74
C ARG A 58 15.56 9.03 -2.78
N LYS A 59 15.16 7.95 -3.45
CA LYS A 59 15.94 7.32 -4.52
C LYS A 59 16.13 8.28 -5.69
N GLY A 60 15.10 9.04 -6.07
CA GLY A 60 15.19 10.09 -7.07
C GLY A 60 16.19 11.18 -6.70
N ALA A 61 16.13 11.68 -5.47
CA ALA A 61 17.03 12.72 -4.99
C ALA A 61 18.51 12.34 -5.04
N VAL A 62 18.83 11.05 -4.85
CA VAL A 62 20.22 10.55 -4.87
C VAL A 62 20.64 9.93 -6.21
N ASN A 63 19.72 9.76 -7.17
CA ASN A 63 19.98 9.23 -8.51
C ASN A 63 19.56 10.24 -9.58
N HIS A 64 19.90 11.53 -9.38
CA HIS A 64 19.73 12.59 -10.39
C HIS A 64 18.31 12.71 -10.96
N ALA A 65 17.30 12.51 -10.13
CA ALA A 65 15.89 12.52 -10.51
C ALA A 65 15.53 11.52 -11.64
N GLN A 66 16.31 10.45 -11.83
CA GLN A 66 16.01 9.43 -12.83
C GLN A 66 14.72 8.68 -12.48
N SER A 67 13.73 8.76 -13.38
CA SER A 67 12.41 8.16 -13.17
C SER A 67 12.45 6.63 -13.08
N ASP A 68 13.38 5.97 -13.77
CA ASP A 68 13.53 4.51 -13.71
C ASP A 68 14.02 4.02 -12.34
N ALA A 69 14.95 4.75 -11.71
CA ALA A 69 15.42 4.44 -10.37
C ALA A 69 14.28 4.61 -9.34
N MET A 70 13.45 5.65 -9.50
CA MET A 70 12.27 5.87 -8.66
C MET A 70 11.22 4.77 -8.85
N ARG A 71 10.89 4.40 -10.10
CA ARG A 71 9.94 3.32 -10.41
C ARG A 71 10.40 1.97 -9.83
N ARG A 72 11.69 1.65 -9.97
CA ARG A 72 12.23 0.40 -9.41
C ARG A 72 12.12 0.35 -7.89
N GLU A 73 12.47 1.44 -7.19
CA GLU A 73 12.33 1.50 -5.73
C GLU A 73 10.86 1.43 -5.31
N LEU A 74 9.98 2.16 -6.01
CA LEU A 74 8.53 2.12 -5.77
C LEU A 74 7.99 0.69 -5.89
N GLY A 75 8.29 0.00 -7.00
CA GLY A 75 7.86 -1.38 -7.22
C GLY A 75 8.39 -2.34 -6.15
N LEU A 76 9.67 -2.22 -5.77
CA LEU A 76 10.24 -3.04 -4.71
C LEU A 76 9.54 -2.83 -3.37
N ARG A 77 9.22 -1.57 -3.02
CA ARG A 77 8.61 -1.21 -1.74
C ARG A 77 7.10 -1.46 -1.69
N LEU A 78 6.44 -1.61 -2.84
CA LEU A 78 5.04 -2.01 -2.94
C LEU A 78 4.83 -3.53 -2.85
N ALA A 79 5.88 -4.35 -2.91
CA ALA A 79 5.78 -5.80 -2.81
C ALA A 79 4.92 -6.31 -1.63
N PRO A 80 4.98 -5.73 -0.41
CA PRO A 80 4.16 -6.19 0.71
C PRO A 80 2.65 -6.11 0.46
N LEU A 81 2.16 -5.25 -0.45
CA LEU A 81 0.73 -5.16 -0.79
C LEU A 81 0.17 -6.44 -1.41
N PHE A 82 1.02 -7.23 -2.06
CA PHE A 82 0.65 -8.51 -2.66
C PHE A 82 0.78 -9.67 -1.68
N GLY A 83 1.31 -9.40 -0.48
CA GLY A 83 1.45 -10.37 0.60
C GLY A 83 2.50 -11.44 0.34
N GLY A 84 2.41 -12.50 1.15
CA GLY A 84 3.26 -13.68 1.06
C GLY A 84 2.98 -14.62 2.23
N ASP A 85 3.54 -15.83 2.14
CA ASP A 85 3.50 -16.85 3.21
C ASP A 85 4.80 -16.89 4.03
N GLY A 86 5.67 -15.88 3.85
CA GLY A 86 7.00 -15.83 4.44
C GLY A 86 8.07 -16.61 3.66
N SER A 87 7.71 -17.28 2.57
CA SER A 87 8.67 -17.95 1.68
C SER A 87 9.36 -16.96 0.73
N ALA A 88 10.59 -17.32 0.32
CA ALA A 88 11.32 -16.57 -0.70
C ALA A 88 10.63 -16.60 -2.07
N GLU A 89 9.96 -17.69 -2.42
CA GLU A 89 9.25 -17.83 -3.69
C GLU A 89 8.07 -16.85 -3.78
N LYS A 90 7.25 -16.77 -2.74
CA LYS A 90 6.15 -15.81 -2.70
C LYS A 90 6.65 -14.37 -2.64
N ALA A 91 7.71 -14.10 -1.87
CA ALA A 91 8.34 -12.78 -1.86
C ALA A 91 8.81 -12.36 -3.26
N LEU A 92 9.45 -13.26 -4.00
CA LEU A 92 9.86 -12.99 -5.39
C LEU A 92 8.65 -12.71 -6.27
N SER A 93 7.59 -13.52 -6.20
CA SER A 93 6.38 -13.30 -6.98
C SER A 93 5.71 -11.95 -6.69
N ALA A 94 5.70 -11.53 -5.43
CA ALA A 94 5.15 -10.25 -4.98
C ALA A 94 5.98 -9.08 -5.50
N ILE A 95 7.32 -9.17 -5.42
CA ILE A 95 8.24 -8.17 -5.97
C ILE A 95 8.07 -8.05 -7.49
N THR A 96 8.00 -9.17 -8.20
CA THR A 96 7.82 -9.18 -9.66
C THR A 96 6.50 -8.53 -10.04
N ARG A 97 5.40 -8.90 -9.38
CA ARG A 97 4.09 -8.30 -9.65
C ARG A 97 4.08 -6.79 -9.38
N ALA A 98 4.59 -6.37 -8.23
CA ALA A 98 4.69 -4.95 -7.89
C ALA A 98 5.55 -4.17 -8.89
N SER A 99 6.65 -4.76 -9.33
CA SER A 99 7.54 -4.15 -10.32
C SER A 99 6.88 -4.01 -11.70
N LEU A 100 5.95 -4.90 -12.06
CA LEU A 100 5.17 -4.80 -13.30
C LEU A 100 4.05 -3.76 -13.18
N ASP A 101 3.31 -3.77 -12.08
CA ASP A 101 2.18 -2.86 -11.84
C ASP A 101 2.64 -1.38 -11.82
N VAL A 102 3.86 -1.10 -11.35
CA VAL A 102 4.45 0.26 -11.36
C VAL A 102 4.84 0.75 -12.76
N GLN A 103 5.05 -0.16 -13.72
CA GLN A 103 5.35 0.24 -15.11
C GLN A 103 4.09 0.56 -15.90
N ASP A 104 2.92 0.16 -15.39
CA ASP A 104 1.65 0.42 -16.04
C ASP A 104 1.14 1.83 -15.71
N SER A 105 1.14 2.70 -16.71
CA SER A 105 0.70 4.09 -16.60
C SER A 105 -0.78 4.24 -16.27
N ARG A 106 -1.58 3.17 -16.33
CA ARG A 106 -2.99 3.19 -15.89
C ARG A 106 -3.13 3.22 -14.38
N PHE A 107 -2.12 2.73 -13.66
CA PHE A 107 -2.14 2.60 -12.20
C PHE A 107 -1.10 3.48 -11.51
N THR A 108 0.01 3.80 -12.19
CA THR A 108 1.11 4.55 -11.58
C THR A 108 1.59 5.69 -12.48
N GLU A 109 1.64 6.89 -11.90
CA GLU A 109 2.23 8.07 -12.50
C GLU A 109 3.26 8.66 -11.53
N ILE A 110 4.44 9.00 -12.05
CA ILE A 110 5.51 9.67 -11.30
C ILE A 110 5.77 11.00 -11.98
N GLU A 111 5.42 12.07 -11.30
CA GLU A 111 5.69 13.44 -11.71
C GLU A 111 6.81 14.01 -10.85
N ILE A 112 7.81 14.60 -11.50
CA ILE A 112 8.92 15.28 -10.84
C ILE A 112 8.57 16.76 -10.76
N ILE A 113 8.20 17.21 -9.56
CA ILE A 113 7.85 18.62 -9.34
C ILE A 113 9.11 19.50 -9.32
N ASN A 114 10.23 18.97 -8.81
CA ASN A 114 11.50 19.67 -8.72
C ASN A 114 12.65 18.64 -8.77
N PRO A 115 13.78 18.91 -9.46
CA PRO A 115 14.09 20.13 -10.24
C PRO A 115 13.26 20.24 -11.53
N THR A 116 12.88 21.46 -11.92
CA THR A 116 12.25 21.70 -13.22
C THR A 116 13.29 21.65 -14.34
N ILE A 117 12.83 21.61 -15.61
CA ILE A 117 13.74 21.63 -16.77
C ILE A 117 14.59 22.90 -16.78
N GLU A 118 14.01 24.04 -16.42
CA GLU A 118 14.72 25.32 -16.34
C GLU A 118 15.83 25.28 -15.29
N ALA A 119 15.58 24.63 -14.15
CA ALA A 119 16.61 24.42 -13.12
C ALA A 119 17.72 23.49 -13.62
N PHE A 120 17.40 22.49 -14.44
CA PHE A 120 18.40 21.64 -15.09
C PHE A 120 19.22 22.41 -16.12
N ASP A 121 18.62 23.30 -16.89
CA ASP A 121 19.34 24.10 -17.89
C ASP A 121 20.28 25.12 -17.23
N GLU A 122 19.86 25.75 -16.13
CA GLU A 122 20.67 26.75 -15.42
C GLU A 122 21.82 26.12 -14.62
N PHE A 123 21.53 25.07 -13.85
CA PHE A 123 22.46 24.48 -12.89
C PHE A 123 23.11 23.17 -13.37
N GLY A 124 22.64 22.60 -14.47
CA GLY A 124 23.18 21.37 -15.04
C GLY A 124 24.61 21.53 -15.54
N ARG A 125 25.44 20.51 -15.30
CA ARG A 125 26.80 20.39 -15.81
C ARG A 125 27.02 18.96 -16.30
N GLU A 126 27.98 18.77 -17.19
CA GLU A 126 28.51 17.43 -17.46
C GLU A 126 29.29 16.95 -16.24
N ILE A 127 28.91 15.77 -15.74
CA ILE A 127 29.52 15.11 -14.60
C ILE A 127 30.16 13.82 -15.13
N VAL A 128 31.44 13.65 -14.85
CA VAL A 128 32.18 12.43 -15.17
C VAL A 128 32.16 11.53 -13.95
N ASP A 129 31.61 10.33 -14.09
CA ASP A 129 31.74 9.27 -13.10
C ASP A 129 33.20 8.79 -13.10
N PRO A 130 33.94 8.84 -11.98
CA PRO A 130 35.36 8.46 -11.94
C PRO A 130 35.57 6.95 -11.96
N ARG A 131 34.53 6.14 -11.69
CA ARG A 131 34.62 4.70 -11.51
C ARG A 131 34.39 4.05 -12.86
N THR A 132 33.39 4.53 -13.59
CA THR A 132 33.06 4.01 -14.91
C THR A 132 33.67 4.84 -16.04
N GLY A 133 33.95 6.13 -15.79
CA GLY A 133 34.36 7.08 -16.83
C GLY A 133 33.18 7.63 -17.64
N ASP A 134 31.94 7.26 -17.28
CA ASP A 134 30.75 7.69 -18.02
C ASP A 134 30.44 9.17 -17.76
N VAL A 135 29.95 9.84 -18.80
CA VAL A 135 29.56 11.26 -18.73
C VAL A 135 28.05 11.35 -18.64
N HIS A 136 27.56 12.06 -17.62
CA HIS A 136 26.14 12.30 -17.40
C HIS A 136 25.86 13.79 -17.22
N PHE A 137 24.82 14.31 -17.87
CA PHE A 137 24.36 15.67 -17.63
C PHE A 137 23.43 15.72 -16.41
N GLY A 138 23.75 16.57 -15.44
CA GLY A 138 22.92 16.72 -14.25
C GLY A 138 23.36 17.85 -13.35
N ILE A 139 22.56 18.14 -12.33
CA ILE A 139 22.91 19.14 -11.32
C ILE A 139 23.97 18.54 -10.38
N PRO A 140 25.17 19.14 -10.27
CA PRO A 140 26.24 18.61 -9.44
C PRO A 140 25.87 18.57 -7.95
N ASN A 141 26.15 17.45 -7.29
CA ASN A 141 26.05 17.34 -5.84
C ASN A 141 27.37 16.82 -5.26
N SER A 142 28.04 17.64 -4.46
CA SER A 142 29.32 17.32 -3.82
C SER A 142 29.23 16.20 -2.78
N HIS A 143 28.03 15.87 -2.29
CA HIS A 143 27.78 14.82 -1.30
C HIS A 143 27.34 13.48 -1.90
N LEU A 144 26.94 13.45 -3.17
CA LEU A 144 26.66 12.21 -3.89
C LEU A 144 27.96 11.74 -4.52
N ARG A 145 28.59 10.75 -3.88
CA ARG A 145 29.77 10.10 -4.43
C ARG A 145 29.32 9.18 -5.57
N TRP A 146 29.74 9.54 -6.77
CA TRP A 146 29.75 8.72 -7.97
C TRP A 146 30.71 7.53 -7.81
#